data_AF-A0A379C6K1-F1
#
_entry.id   AF-A0A379C6K1-F1
#
_cell.length_a   1.000
_cell.length_b   1.000
_cell.length_c   1.000
_cell.angle_alpha   90.00
_cell.angle_beta   90.00
_cell.angle_gamma   90.00
#
_symmetry.space_group_name_H-M   'P 1'
#
loop_
_entity.id
_entity.type
_entity.pdbx_description
1 polymer ?
#
loop_
_entity_poly.entity_id
_entity_poly.type
_entity_poly.pdbx_seq_one_letter_code
_entity_poly.pdbx_strand_id
1 'polypeptide(L)' 'MREWNWTESTLASIVKRIIDRNNDNKGEEDNDFNRGRHEGYWEVIDMIKNDIESRGYDFDEFMKKFY' A
#
# COMPACT_ATOMS: atom_id res chain seq x y z
N MET A 1 -0.20 -22.50 13.70
CA MET A 1 -0.60 -21.54 12.64
C MET A 1 -0.37 -22.23 11.30
N ARG A 2 -1.31 -22.16 10.34
CA ARG A 2 -1.03 -22.69 8.99
C ARG A 2 0.07 -21.83 8.36
N GLU A 3 0.94 -22.44 7.55
CA GLU A 3 1.89 -21.68 6.72
C GLU A 3 1.10 -20.71 5.86
N TRP A 4 1.41 -19.43 5.99
CA TRP A 4 0.79 -18.39 5.21
C TRP A 4 1.49 -18.37 3.86
N ASN A 5 0.80 -18.84 2.80
CA ASN A 5 1.34 -18.80 1.44
C ASN A 5 1.28 -17.37 0.90
N TRP A 6 2.43 -16.73 0.77
CA TRP A 6 2.59 -15.42 0.16
C TRP A 6 2.92 -15.56 -1.32
N THR A 7 2.14 -14.91 -2.17
CA THR A 7 2.41 -14.75 -3.60
C THR A 7 2.60 -13.27 -3.94
N GLU A 8 3.18 -12.97 -5.11
CA GLU A 8 3.22 -11.60 -5.63
C GLU A 8 1.81 -10.96 -5.68
N SER A 9 0.79 -11.74 -6.08
CA SER A 9 -0.60 -11.27 -6.06
C SER A 9 -1.13 -10.97 -4.66
N THR A 10 -0.67 -11.71 -3.63
CA THR A 10 -1.03 -11.43 -2.23
C THR A 10 -0.45 -10.10 -1.79
N LEU A 11 0.83 -9.84 -2.10
CA LEU A 11 1.47 -8.56 -1.80
C LEU A 11 0.77 -7.40 -2.54
N ALA A 12 0.53 -7.54 -3.85
CA ALA A 12 -0.18 -6.53 -4.63
C ALA A 12 -1.57 -6.23 -4.06
N SER A 13 -2.31 -7.26 -3.61
CA SER A 13 -3.64 -7.07 -3.01
C SER A 13 -3.60 -6.30 -1.69
N ILE A 14 -2.55 -6.48 -0.89
CA ILE A 14 -2.35 -5.75 0.37
C ILE A 14 -2.00 -4.30 0.08
N VAL A 15 -1.06 -4.05 -0.83
CA VAL A 15 -0.67 -2.71 -1.27
C VAL A 15 -1.89 -1.95 -1.81
N LYS A 16 -2.67 -2.59 -2.69
CA LYS A 16 -3.90 -1.99 -3.22
C LYS A 16 -4.88 -1.63 -2.11
N ARG A 17 -5.11 -2.51 -1.14
CA ARG A 17 -6.01 -2.22 -0.01
C ARG A 17 -5.52 -1.02 0.80
N ILE A 18 -4.21 -0.86 0.99
CA ILE A 18 -3.64 0.29 1.71
C ILE A 18 -3.86 1.58 0.91
N ILE A 19 -3.58 1.57 -0.39
CA ILE A 19 -3.84 2.71 -1.30
C ILE A 19 -5.32 3.08 -1.29
N ASP A 20 -6.21 2.09 -1.45
CA ASP A 20 -7.65 2.31 -1.46
C ASP A 20 -8.12 2.91 -0.13
N ARG A 21 -7.58 2.46 1.02
CA ARG A 21 -7.89 3.03 2.34
C ARG A 21 -7.30 4.41 2.55
N ASN A 22 -6.16 4.73 1.96
CA ASN A 22 -5.61 6.07 1.98
C ASN A 22 -6.47 7.04 1.14
N ASN A 23 -7.01 6.57 0.03
CA ASN A 23 -7.85 7.38 -0.87
C ASN A 23 -9.32 7.45 -0.43
N ASP A 24 -9.76 6.55 0.47
CA ASP A 24 -11.12 6.53 1.02
C ASP A 24 -11.27 7.56 2.14
N ASN A 25 -11.51 8.80 1.72
CA ASN A 25 -11.68 9.97 2.59
C ASN A 25 -13.12 10.53 2.57
N LYS A 26 -14.08 9.77 2.01
CA LYS A 26 -15.46 10.25 1.87
C LYS A 26 -16.10 10.48 3.24
N GLY A 27 -16.38 11.75 3.53
CA GLY A 27 -17.08 12.18 4.74
C GLY A 27 -16.17 12.36 5.95
N GLU A 28 -14.85 12.33 5.78
CA GLU A 28 -13.90 12.55 6.86
C GLU A 28 -13.61 14.04 7.04
N GLU A 29 -13.60 14.48 8.29
CA GLU A 29 -13.22 15.85 8.64
C GLU A 29 -11.72 16.08 8.44
N ASP A 30 -11.34 17.23 7.90
CA ASP A 30 -9.93 17.62 7.81
C ASP A 30 -9.42 18.07 9.19
N ASN A 31 -8.95 17.10 9.97
CA ASN A 31 -8.37 17.29 11.30
C ASN A 31 -7.00 16.62 11.42
N ASP A 32 -6.24 16.98 12.46
CA ASP A 32 -4.87 16.50 12.64
C ASP A 32 -4.79 14.97 12.77
N PHE A 33 -5.82 14.34 13.31
CA PHE A 33 -5.90 12.87 13.39
C PHE A 33 -5.99 12.23 12.00
N ASN A 34 -6.89 12.72 11.15
CA ASN A 34 -7.09 12.19 9.80
C ASN A 34 -5.86 12.47 8.92
N ARG A 35 -5.26 13.66 9.03
CA ARG A 35 -3.99 13.97 8.34
C ARG A 35 -2.87 13.02 8.75
N GLY A 36 -2.64 12.83 10.04
CA GLY A 36 -1.62 11.90 10.53
C GLY A 36 -1.87 10.45 10.11
N ARG A 37 -3.14 10.05 9.99
CA ARG A 37 -3.50 8.73 9.47
C ARG A 37 -3.19 8.58 7.97
N HIS A 38 -3.43 9.61 7.15
CA HIS A 38 -3.05 9.62 5.73
C HIS A 38 -1.53 9.59 5.54
N GLU A 39 -0.79 10.38 6.32
CA GLU A 39 0.68 10.33 6.36
C GLU A 39 1.16 8.92 6.70
N GLY A 40 0.56 8.28 7.71
CA GLY A 40 0.89 6.89 8.07
C GLY A 40 0.68 5.88 6.94
N TYR A 41 -0.39 6.01 6.16
CA TYR A 41 -0.57 5.14 4.98
C TYR A 41 0.46 5.44 3.89
N TRP A 42 0.78 6.72 3.67
CA TRP A 42 1.77 7.12 2.66
C TRP A 42 3.17 6.58 2.99
N GLU A 43 3.61 6.69 4.23
CA GLU A 43 4.88 6.13 4.71
C GLU A 43 4.98 4.62 4.51
N VAL A 44 3.87 3.88 4.74
CA VAL A 44 3.84 2.43 4.51
C VAL A 44 3.94 2.11 3.01
N ILE A 45 3.24 2.86 2.15
CA ILE A 45 3.30 2.67 0.70
C ILE A 45 4.71 2.96 0.20
N ASP A 46 5.34 4.05 0.66
CA ASP A 46 6.68 4.43 0.24
C ASP A 46 7.73 3.41 0.68
N MET A 47 7.63 2.90 1.91
CA MET A 47 8.49 1.82 2.39
C MET A 47 8.40 0.57 1.50
N ILE A 48 7.18 0.12 1.17
CA ILE A 48 6.98 -1.06 0.31
C ILE A 48 7.53 -0.80 -1.09
N LYS A 49 7.30 0.39 -1.64
CA LYS A 49 7.85 0.81 -2.93
C LYS A 49 9.38 0.72 -2.93
N ASN A 50 10.02 1.36 -1.95
CA ASN A 50 11.48 1.34 -1.80
C ASN A 50 12.03 -0.09 -1.65
N ASP A 51 11.32 -0.96 -0.93
CA ASP A 51 11.68 -2.36 -0.80
C ASP A 51 11.60 -3.13 -2.12
N ILE A 52 10.54 -2.92 -2.90
CA ILE A 52 10.37 -3.56 -4.22
C ILE A 52 11.44 -3.05 -5.19
N GLU A 53 11.67 -1.74 -5.23
CA GLU A 53 12.64 -1.08 -6.12
C GLU A 53 14.09 -1.44 -5.79
N SER A 54 14.44 -1.54 -4.50
CA SER A 54 15.78 -1.98 -4.08
C SER A 54 16.12 -3.42 -4.50
N ARG A 55 15.10 -4.22 -4.83
CA ARG A 55 15.24 -5.60 -5.34
C ARG A 55 15.25 -5.66 -6.87
N GLY A 56 15.21 -4.51 -7.54
CA GLY A 56 15.31 -4.39 -9.00
C GLY A 56 13.97 -4.48 -9.75
N TYR A 57 12.84 -4.40 -9.04
CA TYR A 57 11.50 -4.37 -9.64
C TYR A 57 11.00 -2.94 -9.74
N ASP A 58 10.31 -2.58 -10.83
CA ASP A 58 9.57 -1.32 -10.88
C ASP A 58 8.23 -1.48 -10.15
N PHE A 59 7.95 -0.59 -9.19
CA PHE A 59 6.73 -0.69 -8.38
C PHE A 59 5.46 -0.52 -9.20
N ASP A 60 5.44 0.40 -10.16
CA ASP A 60 4.26 0.69 -10.97
C ASP A 60 3.98 -0.47 -11.94
N GLU A 61 5.01 -1.06 -12.55
CA GLU A 61 4.89 -2.28 -13.35
C GLU A 61 4.43 -3.47 -12.50
N PHE A 62 4.98 -3.62 -11.29
CA PHE A 62 4.55 -4.64 -10.34
C PHE A 62 3.06 -4.51 -10.03
N MET A 63 2.57 -3.30 -9.76
CA MET A 63 1.15 -3.07 -9.48
C MET A 63 0.27 -3.27 -10.72
N LYS A 64 0.68 -2.79 -11.89
CA LYS A 64 -0.03 -2.97 -13.18
C LYS A 64 -0.20 -4.43 -13.59
N LYS A 65 0.71 -5.31 -13.17
CA LYS A 65 0.59 -6.75 -13.39
C LYS A 65 -0.69 -7.33 -12.78
N PHE A 66 -1.25 -6.67 -11.75
CA PHE A 66 -2.40 -7.16 -10.99
C PHE A 66 -3.63 -6.25 -11.04
N TYR A 67 -3.48 -4.94 -11.30
CA TYR A 67 -4.57 -3.95 -11.24
C TYR A 67 -4.50 -2.86 -12.30
#